data_AF-A0A364NN43-F1
#
_entry.id   AF-A0A364NN43-F1
#
_cell.length_a   1.000
_cell.length_b   1.000
_cell.length_c   1.000
_cell.angle_alpha   90.00
_cell.angle_beta   90.00
_cell.angle_gamma   90.00
#
_symmetry.space_group_name_H-M   'P 1'
#
loop_
_entity.id
_entity.type
_entity.pdbx_description
1 polymer ?
#
loop_
_entity_poly.entity_id
_entity_poly.type
_entity_poly.pdbx_seq_one_letter_code
_entity_poly.pdbx_strand_id
1 'polypeptide(L)'
;MATMVAGAPLLAGGPPGWIAYAGLGVLTMSALILARNSTNTASQTSSSTREGTQECRRPWSVRVHAQGNIIGGHGRATLGAPAIVKPPSPVTVPEGLTLSASTYGMLTKRQKKRLSRAYEEAIKWIEERPPSGMLEKKSFYVAREESNDRIDVDSFGCTPNFIS
;
A
#
# COMPACT_ATOMS: atom_id res chain seq x y z
N MET A 1 -9.34 32.60 -35.40
CA MET A 1 -8.95 33.45 -34.25
C MET A 1 -9.57 32.85 -33.00
N ALA A 2 -8.72 32.40 -32.07
CA ALA A 2 -8.66 32.80 -30.66
C ALA A 2 -9.82 32.24 -29.80
N THR A 3 -9.62 31.11 -29.11
CA THR A 3 -9.28 31.02 -27.67
C THR A 3 -10.24 31.74 -26.73
N MET A 4 -10.98 30.96 -25.95
CA MET A 4 -11.20 31.25 -24.54
C MET A 4 -10.79 30.03 -23.70
N VAL A 5 -9.60 30.11 -23.15
CA VAL A 5 -9.26 29.53 -21.85
C VAL A 5 -9.53 30.64 -20.84
N ALA A 6 -10.25 30.36 -19.75
CA ALA A 6 -9.84 30.72 -18.39
C ALA A 6 -11.00 30.70 -17.40
N GLY A 7 -10.71 30.13 -16.23
CA GLY A 7 -11.29 30.52 -14.96
C GLY A 7 -12.13 29.43 -14.32
N ALA A 8 -11.83 28.91 -13.14
CA ALA A 8 -10.74 29.10 -12.19
C ALA A 8 -10.86 27.93 -11.18
N PRO A 9 -9.86 27.69 -10.32
CA PRO A 9 -9.67 26.44 -9.60
C PRO A 9 -10.66 26.31 -8.46
N LEU A 10 -11.26 25.11 -8.32
CA LEU A 10 -11.96 24.71 -7.10
C LEU A 10 -10.93 24.52 -5.96
N LEU A 11 -10.46 25.63 -5.42
CA LEU A 11 -9.83 25.75 -4.11
C LEU A 11 -10.95 25.75 -3.05
N ALA A 12 -11.60 24.61 -2.87
CA ALA A 12 -12.50 24.38 -1.74
C ALA A 12 -12.44 22.91 -1.35
N GLY A 13 -11.55 22.59 -0.40
CA GLY A 13 -11.60 21.32 0.33
C GLY A 13 -11.15 20.07 -0.42
N GLY A 14 -10.27 20.19 -1.41
CA GLY A 14 -9.68 19.02 -2.07
C GLY A 14 -8.78 18.24 -1.11
N PRO A 15 -8.85 16.90 -1.08
CA PRO A 15 -7.93 16.09 -0.29
C PRO A 15 -6.48 16.43 -0.65
N PRO A 16 -5.56 16.47 0.34
CA PRO A 16 -4.18 16.89 0.15
C PRO A 16 -3.57 16.23 -1.08
N GLY A 17 -2.86 17.00 -1.91
CA GLY A 17 -2.49 16.65 -3.29
C GLY A 17 -1.76 15.32 -3.50
N TRP A 18 -1.28 14.65 -2.44
CA TRP A 18 -0.82 13.25 -2.52
C TRP A 18 -1.94 12.27 -2.87
N ILE A 19 -3.19 12.54 -2.48
CA ILE A 19 -4.37 11.73 -2.83
C ILE A 19 -4.69 11.85 -4.33
N ALA A 20 -4.49 13.03 -4.93
CA ALA A 20 -4.70 13.23 -6.37
C ALA A 20 -3.68 12.45 -7.21
N TYR A 21 -2.42 12.38 -6.78
CA TYR A 21 -1.39 11.55 -7.43
C TYR A 21 -1.58 10.06 -7.18
N ALA A 22 -2.08 9.67 -6.00
CA ALA A 22 -2.47 8.29 -5.73
C ALA A 22 -3.63 7.85 -6.63
N GLY A 23 -4.65 8.70 -6.83
CA GLY A 23 -5.78 8.41 -7.72
C GLY A 23 -5.38 8.25 -9.20
N LEU A 24 -4.53 9.12 -9.74
CA LEU A 24 -4.12 9.05 -11.15
C LEU A 24 -3.17 7.87 -11.43
N GLY A 25 -2.26 7.57 -10.50
CA GLY A 25 -1.33 6.44 -10.59
C GLY A 25 -2.00 5.09 -10.38
N VAL A 26 -3.00 5.02 -9.48
CA VAL A 26 -3.82 3.82 -9.27
C VAL A 26 -4.70 3.56 -10.49
N LEU A 27 -5.36 4.57 -11.08
CA LEU A 27 -6.19 4.38 -12.28
C LEU A 27 -5.42 3.84 -13.49
N THR A 28 -4.18 4.29 -13.69
CA THR A 28 -3.35 3.84 -14.83
C THR A 28 -2.76 2.45 -14.63
N MET A 29 -2.37 2.07 -13.40
CA MET A 29 -1.95 0.68 -13.13
C MET A 29 -3.14 -0.29 -13.07
N SER A 30 -4.25 0.08 -12.46
CA SER A 30 -5.42 -0.80 -12.34
C SER A 30 -6.06 -1.08 -13.69
N ALA A 31 -6.11 -0.10 -14.62
CA ALA A 31 -6.63 -0.34 -15.97
C ALA A 31 -5.77 -1.35 -16.77
N LEU A 32 -4.46 -1.37 -16.56
CA LEU A 32 -3.54 -2.30 -17.24
C LEU A 32 -3.59 -3.71 -16.62
N ILE A 33 -3.87 -3.81 -15.31
CA ILE A 33 -4.04 -5.08 -14.59
C ILE A 33 -5.42 -5.70 -14.87
N LEU A 34 -6.49 -4.89 -14.90
CA LEU A 34 -7.85 -5.34 -15.26
C LEU A 34 -7.92 -5.80 -16.73
N ALA A 35 -7.24 -5.11 -17.66
CA ALA A 35 -7.20 -5.54 -19.05
C ALA A 35 -6.48 -6.88 -19.28
N ARG A 36 -5.60 -7.31 -18.36
CA ARG A 36 -4.91 -8.61 -18.43
C ARG A 36 -5.66 -9.76 -17.75
N ASN A 37 -6.58 -9.47 -16.82
CA ASN A 37 -7.30 -10.49 -16.04
C ASN A 37 -8.73 -10.78 -16.52
N SER A 38 -9.14 -10.22 -17.67
CA SER A 38 -10.44 -10.49 -18.32
C SER A 38 -10.53 -11.84 -19.01
N THR A 39 -9.99 -12.90 -18.42
CA THR A 39 -10.23 -14.30 -18.82
C THR A 39 -10.05 -15.17 -17.59
N ASN A 40 -11.11 -15.32 -16.80
CA ASN A 40 -11.52 -16.55 -16.11
C ASN A 40 -12.61 -16.23 -15.08
N THR A 41 -13.85 -16.31 -15.52
CA THR A 41 -15.03 -16.35 -14.66
C THR A 41 -15.11 -17.74 -14.02
N ALA A 42 -15.04 -17.85 -12.68
CA ALA A 42 -15.43 -19.08 -11.99
C ALA A 42 -15.90 -18.84 -10.54
N SER A 43 -17.17 -19.15 -10.33
CA SER A 43 -17.89 -19.63 -9.14
C SER A 43 -17.78 -18.89 -7.80
N GLN A 44 -18.86 -18.15 -7.49
CA GLN A 44 -19.28 -17.83 -6.14
C GLN A 44 -19.63 -19.13 -5.39
N THR A 45 -18.98 -19.38 -4.25
CA THR A 45 -19.45 -20.36 -3.26
C THR A 45 -19.78 -19.59 -1.98
N SER A 46 -21.07 -19.46 -1.72
CA SER A 46 -21.61 -18.88 -0.48
C SER A 46 -21.31 -19.84 0.67
N SER A 47 -20.44 -19.44 1.61
CA SER A 47 -20.26 -20.15 2.87
C SER A 47 -20.85 -19.32 4.01
N SER A 48 -21.93 -19.86 4.56
CA SER A 48 -22.54 -19.53 5.86
C SER A 48 -21.45 -19.31 6.93
N THR A 49 -21.49 -18.18 7.63
CA THR A 49 -20.64 -17.96 8.81
C THR A 49 -21.50 -17.58 10.00
N ARG A 50 -21.52 -18.49 10.98
CA ARG A 50 -22.01 -18.30 12.36
C ARG A 50 -21.54 -16.97 12.95
N GLU A 51 -22.48 -16.24 13.51
CA GLU A 51 -22.23 -15.14 14.45
C GLU A 51 -21.56 -15.69 15.72
N GLY A 52 -20.24 -15.68 15.72
CA GLY A 52 -19.42 -15.70 16.92
C GLY A 52 -18.49 -14.50 16.85
N THR A 53 -18.84 -13.40 17.52
CA THR A 53 -17.95 -12.25 17.71
C THR A 53 -16.76 -12.71 18.54
N GLN A 54 -15.74 -13.26 17.88
CA GLN A 54 -14.44 -13.44 18.48
C GLN A 54 -13.86 -12.04 18.68
N GLU A 55 -13.95 -11.52 19.92
CA GLU A 55 -13.40 -10.21 20.26
C GLU A 55 -11.89 -10.20 19.99
N CYS A 56 -11.52 -9.51 18.91
CA CYS A 56 -10.14 -9.32 18.56
C CYS A 56 -9.52 -8.26 19.48
N ARG A 57 -8.65 -8.69 20.41
CA ARG A 57 -8.00 -7.79 21.39
C ARG A 57 -7.03 -6.77 20.78
N ARG A 58 -6.66 -6.91 19.51
CA ARG A 58 -5.76 -5.98 18.80
C ARG A 58 -6.39 -5.60 17.47
N PRO A 59 -6.62 -4.30 17.19
CA PRO A 59 -7.20 -3.90 15.91
C PRO A 59 -6.32 -4.39 14.76
N TRP A 60 -6.93 -4.70 13.62
CA TRP A 60 -6.16 -4.94 12.41
C TRP A 60 -5.46 -3.65 12.03
N SER A 61 -4.16 -3.74 11.78
CA SER A 61 -3.39 -2.58 11.37
C SER A 61 -2.34 -2.95 10.35
N VAL A 62 -2.18 -2.10 9.35
CA VAL A 62 -1.09 -2.20 8.39
C VAL A 62 -0.36 -0.88 8.30
N ARG A 63 0.97 -0.94 8.35
CA ARG A 63 1.86 0.18 8.05
C ARG A 63 2.84 -0.23 6.97
N VAL A 64 2.94 0.57 5.93
CA VAL A 64 4.02 0.46 4.95
C VAL A 64 4.94 1.65 5.14
N HIS A 65 6.25 1.43 5.26
CA HIS A 65 7.22 2.50 5.43
C HIS A 65 8.56 2.15 4.80
N ALA A 66 9.24 3.16 4.28
CA ALA A 66 10.64 3.05 3.92
C ALA A 66 11.51 3.23 5.16
N GLN A 67 12.58 2.45 5.26
CA GLN A 67 13.56 2.57 6.33
C GLN A 67 14.98 2.53 5.76
N GLY A 68 15.91 3.29 6.35
CA GLY A 68 17.34 3.16 6.09
C GLY A 68 18.12 4.47 6.02
N ASN A 69 19.42 4.34 5.72
CA ASN A 69 20.35 5.47 5.60
C ASN A 69 19.88 6.46 4.52
N ILE A 70 19.23 5.98 3.45
CA ILE A 70 18.72 6.84 2.38
C ILE A 70 17.55 7.73 2.82
N ILE A 71 16.90 7.42 3.94
CA ILE A 71 15.75 8.18 4.45
C ILE A 71 16.20 9.36 5.30
N GLY A 72 17.08 9.12 6.28
CA GLY A 72 17.49 10.15 7.26
C GLY A 72 18.95 10.08 7.67
N GLY A 73 19.81 9.42 6.88
CA GLY A 73 21.26 9.34 7.15
C GLY A 73 21.68 8.21 8.10
N HIS A 74 20.74 7.52 8.75
CA HIS A 74 21.02 6.39 9.64
C HIS A 74 20.01 5.24 9.47
N GLY A 75 20.42 4.00 9.78
CA GLY A 75 19.66 2.78 9.46
C GLY A 75 18.31 2.63 10.17
N ARG A 76 18.01 3.50 11.13
CA ARG A 76 16.74 3.57 11.87
C ARG A 76 15.75 4.63 11.38
N ALA A 77 16.13 5.46 10.41
CA ALA A 77 15.24 6.51 9.90
C ALA A 77 14.09 5.87 9.13
N THR A 78 12.85 6.24 9.44
CA THR A 78 11.66 5.72 8.76
C THR A 78 10.84 6.85 8.16
N LEU A 79 10.28 6.62 6.97
CA LEU A 79 9.30 7.50 6.33
C LEU A 79 8.19 6.65 5.73
N GLY A 80 6.95 6.96 6.05
CA GLY A 80 5.81 6.25 5.48
C GLY A 80 4.50 6.96 5.76
N ALA A 81 3.48 6.56 5.02
CA ALA A 81 2.12 7.03 5.25
C ALA A 81 1.61 6.57 6.64
N PRO A 82 0.64 7.27 7.22
CA PRO A 82 0.01 6.85 8.47
C PRO A 82 -0.56 5.43 8.35
N ALA A 83 -0.40 4.62 9.40
CA ALA A 83 -0.92 3.27 9.40
C ALA A 83 -2.45 3.26 9.27
N ILE A 84 -2.98 2.28 8.53
CA ILE A 84 -4.41 1.97 8.56
C ILE A 84 -4.66 1.16 9.82
N VAL A 85 -5.69 1.53 10.59
CA VAL A 85 -6.12 0.80 11.79
C VAL A 85 -7.62 0.58 11.70
N LYS A 86 -8.04 -0.68 11.67
CA LYS A 86 -9.43 -1.10 11.51
C LYS A 86 -9.79 -2.04 12.67
N PRO A 87 -10.57 -1.56 13.64
CA PRO A 87 -10.99 -2.39 14.76
C PRO A 87 -11.88 -3.58 14.40
N PRO A 88 -12.85 -3.49 13.47
CA PRO A 88 -13.79 -4.60 13.25
C PRO A 88 -13.42 -5.52 12.08
N SER A 89 -12.42 -5.18 11.26
CA SER A 89 -12.16 -5.94 10.03
C SER A 89 -10.70 -5.86 9.57
N PRO A 90 -10.21 -6.90 8.85
CA PRO A 90 -8.88 -6.88 8.25
C PRO A 90 -8.69 -5.78 7.22
N VAL A 91 -7.43 -5.39 7.02
CA VAL A 91 -7.03 -4.52 5.92
C VAL A 91 -7.11 -5.31 4.60
N THR A 92 -7.62 -4.71 3.54
CA THR A 92 -7.77 -5.36 2.22
C THR A 92 -6.52 -5.16 1.35
N VAL A 93 -6.39 -5.93 0.26
CA VAL A 93 -5.31 -5.74 -0.72
C VAL A 93 -5.31 -4.30 -1.27
N PRO A 94 -6.43 -3.73 -1.75
CA PRO A 94 -6.45 -2.35 -2.27
C PRO A 94 -6.01 -1.30 -1.23
N GLU A 95 -6.40 -1.48 0.03
CA GLU A 95 -5.99 -0.61 1.14
C GLU A 95 -4.46 -0.68 1.35
N GLY A 96 -3.88 -1.88 1.35
CA GLY A 96 -2.43 -2.10 1.45
C GLY A 96 -1.65 -1.50 0.27
N LEU A 97 -2.16 -1.64 -0.95
CA LEU A 97 -1.55 -1.04 -2.15
C LEU A 97 -1.62 0.49 -2.11
N THR A 98 -2.74 1.05 -1.68
CA THR A 98 -2.89 2.51 -1.53
C THR A 98 -1.91 3.06 -0.50
N LEU A 99 -1.71 2.35 0.60
CA LEU A 99 -0.75 2.72 1.64
C LEU A 99 0.71 2.65 1.13
N SER A 100 1.02 1.63 0.34
CA SER A 100 2.32 1.45 -0.30
C SER A 100 2.60 2.58 -1.30
N ALA A 101 1.65 2.87 -2.18
CA ALA A 101 1.76 3.95 -3.15
C ALA A 101 1.91 5.33 -2.50
N SER A 102 1.17 5.57 -1.41
CA SER A 102 1.26 6.82 -0.64
C SER A 102 2.64 6.98 -0.01
N THR A 103 3.16 5.93 0.63
CA THR A 103 4.50 5.87 1.19
C THR A 103 5.57 6.13 0.14
N TYR A 104 5.49 5.45 -1.00
CA TYR A 104 6.44 5.65 -2.09
C TYR A 104 6.31 7.06 -2.68
N GLY A 105 5.10 7.61 -2.75
CA GLY A 105 4.81 8.98 -3.18
C GLY A 105 5.58 10.04 -2.38
N MET A 106 5.70 9.85 -1.06
CA MET A 106 6.41 10.74 -0.13
C MET A 106 7.93 10.76 -0.32
N LEU A 107 8.50 9.76 -1.01
CA LEU A 107 9.94 9.68 -1.24
C LEU A 107 10.42 10.71 -2.29
N THR A 108 11.62 11.23 -2.07
CA THR A 108 12.34 12.04 -3.08
C THR A 108 12.70 11.20 -4.31
N LYS A 109 13.00 11.85 -5.43
CA LYS A 109 13.42 11.16 -6.68
C LYS A 109 14.61 10.22 -6.45
N ARG A 110 15.59 10.62 -5.63
CA ARG A 110 16.77 9.82 -5.30
C ARG A 110 16.42 8.59 -4.47
N GLN A 111 15.56 8.75 -3.45
CA GLN A 111 15.06 7.65 -2.62
C GLN A 111 14.26 6.65 -3.45
N LYS A 112 13.35 7.13 -4.31
CA LYS A 112 12.58 6.30 -5.25
C LYS A 112 13.49 5.43 -6.12
N LYS A 113 14.48 6.03 -6.77
CA LYS A 113 15.45 5.29 -7.61
C LYS A 113 16.19 4.19 -6.83
N ARG A 114 16.50 4.43 -5.55
CA ARG A 114 17.23 3.46 -4.73
C ARG A 114 16.34 2.35 -4.19
N LEU A 115 15.10 2.66 -3.85
CA LEU A 115 14.14 1.74 -3.22
C LEU A 115 13.18 1.08 -4.22
N SER A 116 13.25 1.39 -5.53
CA SER A 116 12.27 0.94 -6.51
C SER A 116 12.08 -0.58 -6.54
N ARG A 117 13.17 -1.34 -6.52
CA ARG A 117 13.10 -2.82 -6.51
C ARG A 117 12.47 -3.35 -5.22
N ALA A 118 12.89 -2.83 -4.07
CA ALA A 118 12.30 -3.20 -2.78
C ALA A 118 10.80 -2.87 -2.72
N TYR A 119 10.40 -1.75 -3.34
CA TYR A 119 9.00 -1.34 -3.46
C TYR A 119 8.19 -2.26 -4.38
N GLU A 120 8.74 -2.64 -5.55
CA GLU A 120 8.11 -3.60 -6.47
C GLU A 120 7.92 -4.97 -5.82
N GLU A 121 8.93 -5.46 -5.08
CA GLU A 121 8.84 -6.71 -4.32
C GLU A 121 7.77 -6.62 -3.20
N ALA A 122 7.66 -5.47 -2.53
CA ALA A 122 6.63 -5.23 -1.52
C ALA A 122 5.22 -5.21 -2.11
N ILE A 123 5.01 -4.54 -3.25
CA ILE A 123 3.71 -4.54 -3.96
C ILE A 123 3.33 -5.97 -4.33
N LYS A 124 4.23 -6.69 -5.00
CA LYS A 124 3.99 -8.06 -5.44
C LYS A 124 3.60 -8.95 -4.26
N TRP A 125 4.30 -8.81 -3.14
CA TRP A 125 3.98 -9.56 -1.92
C TRP A 125 2.59 -9.23 -1.36
N ILE A 126 2.15 -7.97 -1.39
CA ILE A 126 0.79 -7.57 -0.98
C ILE A 126 -0.27 -8.15 -1.95
N GLU A 127 -0.02 -8.10 -3.26
CA GLU A 127 -0.91 -8.64 -4.29
C GLU A 127 -1.06 -10.15 -4.21
N GLU A 128 0.02 -10.86 -3.91
CA GLU A 128 0.06 -12.32 -3.76
C GLU A 128 -0.67 -12.83 -2.51
N ARG A 129 -1.14 -11.94 -1.63
CA ARG A 129 -1.86 -12.26 -0.38
C ARG A 129 -1.06 -13.29 0.44
N PRO A 130 -0.04 -12.83 1.18
CA PRO A 130 1.01 -13.68 1.72
C PRO A 130 0.44 -14.94 2.39
N PRO A 131 0.83 -16.15 1.92
CA PRO A 131 0.29 -17.39 2.43
C PRO A 131 0.61 -17.52 3.91
N SER A 132 -0.26 -18.21 4.66
CA SER A 132 -0.23 -18.40 6.13
C SER A 132 -0.60 -17.19 6.99
N GLY A 133 -0.99 -16.08 6.39
CA GLY A 133 -1.72 -15.09 7.15
C GLY A 133 -0.87 -14.20 8.04
N MET A 134 0.25 -13.73 7.49
CA MET A 134 1.31 -13.03 8.22
C MET A 134 0.80 -11.80 9.00
N LEU A 135 0.95 -11.87 10.33
CA LEU A 135 0.67 -10.80 11.29
C LEU A 135 1.96 -10.34 11.96
N GLU A 136 2.94 -10.02 11.13
CA GLU A 136 4.24 -9.56 11.57
C GLU A 136 4.80 -8.52 10.59
N LYS A 137 6.08 -8.19 10.78
CA LYS A 137 6.85 -7.33 9.90
C LYS A 137 7.48 -8.14 8.77
N LYS A 138 7.27 -7.70 7.53
CA LYS A 138 8.02 -8.15 6.36
C LYS A 138 8.92 -7.03 5.85
N SER A 139 10.18 -7.35 5.59
CA SER A 139 11.18 -6.40 5.09
C SER A 139 11.65 -6.79 3.70
N PHE A 140 11.75 -5.80 2.81
CA PHE A 140 12.21 -5.92 1.43
C PHE A 140 13.45 -5.04 1.25
N TYR A 141 14.61 -5.67 1.20
CA TYR A 141 15.90 -4.97 1.18
C TYR A 141 16.31 -4.60 -0.23
N VAL A 142 17.04 -3.49 -0.37
CA VAL A 142 17.79 -3.22 -1.59
C VAL A 142 18.87 -4.30 -1.73
N ALA A 143 19.08 -4.84 -2.93
CA ALA A 143 19.94 -6.00 -3.22
C ALA A 143 21.44 -5.87 -2.80
N ARG A 144 21.87 -4.73 -2.26
CA ARG A 144 23.22 -4.56 -1.71
C ARG A 144 23.14 -4.62 -0.19
N GLU A 145 23.63 -5.72 0.37
CA GLU A 145 23.56 -6.09 1.80
C GLU A 145 24.13 -5.03 2.75
N GLU A 146 25.03 -4.15 2.28
CA GLU A 146 25.64 -3.11 3.11
C GLU A 146 24.70 -1.94 3.45
N SER A 147 23.62 -1.75 2.70
CA SER A 147 22.67 -0.69 2.99
C SER A 147 21.45 -1.24 3.73
N ASN A 148 21.22 -0.73 4.95
CA ASN A 148 19.99 -0.96 5.73
C ASN A 148 18.72 -0.37 5.09
N ASP A 149 18.77 -0.04 3.79
CA ASP A 149 17.71 0.56 3.01
C ASP A 149 16.72 -0.51 2.56
N ARG A 150 15.46 -0.30 2.90
CA ARG A 150 14.39 -1.27 2.68
C ARG A 150 13.01 -0.63 2.69
N ILE A 151 12.04 -1.38 2.19
CA ILE A 151 10.62 -1.15 2.45
C ILE A 151 10.17 -2.19 3.47
N ASP A 152 9.46 -1.73 4.49
CA ASP A 152 8.93 -2.55 5.56
C ASP A 152 7.39 -2.50 5.52
N VAL A 153 6.77 -3.66 5.65
CA VAL A 153 5.32 -3.84 5.79
C VAL A 153 5.07 -4.46 7.16
N ASP A 154 4.54 -3.67 8.08
CA ASP A 154 4.09 -4.13 9.38
C ASP A 154 2.61 -4.49 9.29
N SER A 155 2.25 -5.73 9.58
CA SER A 155 0.88 -6.23 9.57
C SER A 155 0.54 -6.80 10.95
N PHE A 156 -0.56 -6.36 11.56
CA PHE A 156 -1.03 -6.88 12.84
C PHE A 156 -2.55 -7.03 12.85
N GLY A 157 -3.09 -7.83 13.77
CA GLY A 157 -4.51 -8.13 13.89
C GLY A 157 -4.71 -9.52 14.53
N CYS A 158 -5.93 -10.04 14.50
CA CYS A 158 -6.22 -11.41 14.98
C CYS A 158 -6.38 -12.41 13.84
N THR A 159 -6.62 -11.92 12.64
CA THR A 159 -6.65 -12.70 11.40
C THR A 159 -5.81 -11.96 10.36
N PRO A 160 -5.43 -12.63 9.27
CA PRO A 160 -4.56 -12.05 8.27
C PRO A 160 -5.09 -10.77 7.65
N ASN A 161 -4.20 -9.81 7.41
CA ASN A 161 -4.48 -8.68 6.52
C ASN A 161 -4.28 -9.09 5.05
N PHE A 162 -4.64 -8.17 4.15
CA PHE A 162 -4.61 -8.32 2.70
C PHE A 162 -5.61 -9.33 2.16
N ILE A 163 -6.85 -9.24 2.66
CA ILE A 163 -8.00 -9.99 2.13
C ILE A 163 -8.57 -9.33 0.86
N SER A 164 -9.34 -10.09 0.08
CA SER A 164 -10.06 -9.61 -1.11
C SER A 164 -11.27 -8.75 -0.76
#